data_AF-A0A6P6G0R0-F1
#
_entry.id   AF-A0A6P6G0R0-F1
#
_cell.length_a   1.000
_cell.length_b   1.000
_cell.length_c   1.000
_cell.angle_alpha   90.00
_cell.angle_beta   90.00
_cell.angle_gamma   90.00
#
_symmetry.space_group_name_H-M   'P 1'
#
loop_
_entity.id
_entity.type
_entity.pdbx_description
1 polymer ?
#
loop_
_entity_poly.entity_id
_entity_poly.type
_entity_poly.pdbx_seq_one_letter_code
_entity_poly.pdbx_strand_id
1 'polypeptide(L)'
;MAEPEPQVLEPLAPIQENAISTDWVRQLRPLYNAVWDGNYNATKQIINTNPGVAKARITFSRRTALHVAAMAGHMNIVELLVQNMSPEDLEITDDDGFTALAVAIISNATRRIAECMVGKNARILTIKGYNMLPVAMAFRYGHKELGRYLYLVSLKECPDCLVWNSRDGATMKDYVED
;
A
#
# COMPACT_ATOMS: atom_id res chain seq x y z
N MET A 1 38.27 -47.80 8.95
CA MET A 1 37.08 -46.95 8.74
C MET A 1 37.23 -45.80 9.71
N ALA A 2 37.53 -44.59 9.21
CA ALA A 2 37.69 -43.39 10.03
C ALA A 2 36.43 -42.54 9.87
N GLU A 3 35.86 -42.07 10.97
CA GLU A 3 34.72 -41.14 10.98
C GLU A 3 35.18 -39.75 10.47
N PRO A 4 34.32 -38.99 9.75
CA PRO A 4 34.67 -37.65 9.29
C PRO A 4 34.63 -36.63 10.42
N GLU A 5 35.63 -35.75 10.47
CA GLU A 5 35.77 -34.69 11.48
C GLU A 5 34.63 -33.64 11.44
N PRO A 6 34.26 -33.04 12.59
CA PRO A 6 33.22 -32.03 12.68
C PRO A 6 33.65 -30.71 12.02
N GLN A 7 32.82 -30.22 11.10
CA GLN A 7 33.03 -28.96 10.39
C GLN A 7 32.86 -27.76 11.34
N VAL A 8 33.95 -27.02 11.57
CA VAL A 8 33.93 -25.75 12.30
C VAL A 8 33.38 -24.67 11.37
N LEU A 9 32.22 -24.10 11.72
CA LEU A 9 31.61 -22.98 10.99
C LEU A 9 32.49 -21.73 11.08
N GLU A 10 33.02 -21.27 9.96
CA GLU A 10 33.77 -20.01 9.89
C GLU A 10 32.86 -18.78 10.12
N PRO A 11 33.39 -17.67 10.68
CA PRO A 11 32.60 -16.48 10.96
C PRO A 11 32.15 -15.81 9.66
N LEU A 12 30.84 -15.51 9.56
CA LEU A 12 30.23 -14.84 8.40
C LEU A 12 30.89 -13.48 8.14
N ALA A 13 31.37 -13.28 6.91
CA ALA A 13 31.99 -12.05 6.45
C ALA A 13 31.04 -10.83 6.49
N PRO A 14 31.55 -9.59 6.58
CA PRO A 14 30.71 -8.40 6.71
C PRO A 14 29.90 -8.15 5.45
N ILE A 15 28.61 -7.88 5.63
CA ILE A 15 27.62 -7.65 4.56
C ILE A 15 27.89 -6.31 3.86
N GLN A 16 28.17 -6.34 2.56
CA GLN A 16 28.24 -5.15 1.72
C GLN A 16 26.85 -4.78 1.17
N GLU A 17 26.43 -3.54 1.44
CA GLU A 17 25.22 -2.89 0.91
C GLU A 17 25.33 -2.65 -0.61
N ASN A 18 25.06 -3.64 -1.47
CA ASN A 18 24.60 -3.35 -2.85
C ASN A 18 24.03 -4.51 -3.71
N ALA A 19 23.64 -5.63 -3.10
CA ALA A 19 22.82 -6.63 -3.79
C ALA A 19 21.44 -6.64 -3.14
N ILE A 20 20.39 -6.33 -3.89
CA ILE A 20 19.03 -6.76 -3.50
C ILE A 20 19.13 -8.28 -3.38
N SER A 21 19.22 -8.78 -2.15
CA SER A 21 19.53 -10.19 -1.92
C SER A 21 18.55 -11.05 -2.70
N THR A 22 19.07 -11.99 -3.49
CA THR A 22 18.26 -12.98 -4.22
C THR A 22 17.31 -13.71 -3.28
N ASP A 23 17.63 -13.77 -1.99
CA ASP A 23 16.77 -14.32 -0.94
C ASP A 23 15.57 -13.45 -0.60
N TRP A 24 15.68 -12.12 -0.61
CA TRP A 24 14.53 -11.23 -0.39
C TRP A 24 13.47 -11.43 -1.48
N VAL A 25 13.92 -11.50 -2.74
CA VAL A 25 13.03 -11.79 -3.88
C VAL A 25 12.40 -13.18 -3.74
N ARG A 26 13.19 -14.21 -3.38
CA ARG A 26 12.69 -15.57 -3.19
C ARG A 26 11.66 -15.67 -2.07
N GLN A 27 11.86 -14.95 -0.96
CA GLN A 27 10.97 -14.98 0.20
C GLN A 27 9.64 -14.27 -0.06
N LEU A 28 9.64 -13.17 -0.82
CA LEU A 28 8.44 -12.32 -0.98
C LEU A 28 7.68 -12.55 -2.29
N ARG A 29 8.31 -13.18 -3.28
CA ARG A 29 7.65 -13.55 -4.55
C ARG A 29 6.40 -14.43 -4.37
N PRO A 30 6.35 -15.41 -3.45
CA PRO A 30 5.12 -16.16 -3.19
C PRO A 30 3.96 -15.27 -2.73
N LEU A 31 4.23 -14.30 -1.85
CA LEU A 31 3.22 -13.35 -1.39
C LEU A 31 2.76 -12.44 -2.53
N TYR A 32 3.71 -11.92 -3.32
CA TYR A 32 3.39 -11.10 -4.49
C TYR A 32 2.47 -11.84 -5.47
N ASN A 33 2.82 -13.07 -5.87
CA ASN A 33 2.01 -13.85 -6.81
C ASN A 33 0.61 -14.11 -6.24
N ALA A 34 0.53 -14.56 -4.97
CA ALA A 34 -0.76 -14.83 -4.33
C ALA A 34 -1.66 -13.59 -4.29
N VAL A 35 -1.09 -12.42 -3.97
CA VAL A 35 -1.84 -11.15 -3.94
C VAL A 35 -2.22 -10.70 -5.35
N TRP A 36 -1.30 -10.77 -6.32
CA TRP A 36 -1.55 -10.39 -7.71
C TRP A 36 -2.68 -11.21 -8.33
N ASP A 37 -2.64 -12.53 -8.13
CA ASP A 37 -3.62 -13.48 -8.67
C ASP A 37 -4.95 -13.47 -7.91
N GLY A 38 -5.07 -12.71 -6.82
CA GLY A 38 -6.29 -12.67 -6.00
C GLY A 38 -6.51 -13.93 -5.16
N ASN A 39 -5.46 -14.73 -4.93
CA ASN A 39 -5.52 -15.97 -4.17
C ASN A 39 -5.56 -15.70 -2.65
N TYR A 40 -6.74 -15.35 -2.15
CA TYR A 40 -7.00 -15.07 -0.74
C TYR A 40 -6.48 -16.14 0.22
N ASN A 41 -6.70 -17.42 -0.09
CA ASN A 41 -6.30 -18.52 0.80
C ASN A 41 -4.77 -18.61 0.94
N ALA A 42 -4.05 -18.51 -0.18
CA ALA A 42 -2.59 -18.48 -0.16
C ALA A 42 -2.07 -17.23 0.58
N THR A 43 -2.63 -16.06 0.30
CA THR A 43 -2.25 -14.82 1.00
C THR A 43 -2.47 -14.94 2.51
N LYS A 44 -3.62 -15.44 2.95
CA LYS A 44 -3.95 -15.65 4.36
C LYS A 44 -2.99 -16.63 5.03
N GLN A 45 -2.69 -17.74 4.38
CA GLN A 45 -1.75 -18.73 4.92
C GLN A 45 -0.35 -18.12 5.11
N ILE A 46 0.13 -17.37 4.12
CA ILE A 46 1.46 -16.73 4.15
C ILE A 46 1.53 -15.69 5.28
N ILE A 47 0.53 -14.82 5.39
CA ILE A 47 0.47 -13.80 6.46
C ILE A 47 0.37 -14.45 7.85
N ASN A 48 -0.45 -15.49 8.00
CA ASN A 48 -0.57 -16.19 9.28
C ASN A 48 0.74 -16.89 9.69
N THR A 49 1.51 -17.39 8.72
CA THR A 49 2.80 -18.04 8.98
C THR A 49 3.86 -17.02 9.36
N ASN A 50 3.84 -15.83 8.74
CA ASN A 50 4.77 -14.76 9.05
C ASN A 50 4.05 -13.40 9.01
N PRO A 51 3.48 -12.93 10.14
CA PRO A 51 2.72 -11.68 10.16
C PRO A 51 3.53 -10.46 9.72
N GLY A 52 4.86 -10.49 9.90
CA GLY A 52 5.75 -9.40 9.51
C GLY A 52 5.76 -9.12 8.00
N VAL A 53 5.39 -10.10 7.15
CA VAL A 53 5.40 -9.89 5.69
C VAL A 53 4.25 -9.02 5.19
N ALA A 54 3.20 -8.79 5.98
CA ALA A 54 2.08 -7.93 5.58
C ALA A 54 2.57 -6.52 5.19
N LYS A 55 3.49 -5.95 5.99
CA LYS A 55 4.08 -4.62 5.75
C LYS A 55 5.39 -4.64 4.94
N ALA A 56 5.85 -5.81 4.52
CA ALA A 56 7.09 -5.92 3.75
C ALA A 56 6.94 -5.26 2.37
N ARG A 57 8.06 -4.76 1.83
CA ARG A 57 8.14 -4.34 0.44
C ARG A 57 8.31 -5.58 -0.41
N ILE A 58 7.37 -5.89 -1.30
CA ILE A 58 7.31 -7.14 -2.06
C ILE A 58 7.56 -6.96 -3.57
N THR A 59 7.76 -5.72 -4.03
CA THR A 59 8.08 -5.37 -5.41
C THR A 59 9.35 -4.53 -5.50
N PHE A 60 9.91 -4.42 -6.70
CA PHE A 60 11.07 -3.56 -6.97
C PHE A 60 10.78 -2.06 -6.75
N SER A 61 9.54 -1.61 -6.99
CA SER A 61 9.07 -0.25 -6.70
C SER A 61 8.73 -0.03 -5.22
N ARG A 62 9.25 -0.90 -4.34
CA ARG A 62 8.97 -0.94 -2.90
C ARG A 62 7.48 -0.99 -2.53
N ARG A 63 6.60 -1.59 -3.33
CA ARG A 63 5.18 -1.73 -2.96
C ARG A 63 4.97 -2.79 -1.90
N THR A 64 4.03 -2.55 -0.98
CA THR A 64 3.55 -3.58 -0.04
C THR A 64 2.47 -4.44 -0.66
N ALA A 65 2.08 -5.54 0.00
CA ALA A 65 0.93 -6.34 -0.40
C ALA A 65 -0.36 -5.50 -0.51
N LEU A 66 -0.54 -4.48 0.34
CA LEU A 66 -1.74 -3.63 0.30
C LEU A 66 -1.79 -2.77 -0.97
N HIS A 67 -0.65 -2.25 -1.45
CA HIS A 67 -0.59 -1.53 -2.73
C HIS A 67 -0.99 -2.44 -3.90
N VAL A 68 -0.45 -3.66 -3.93
CA VAL A 68 -0.72 -4.62 -5.01
C VAL A 68 -2.18 -5.05 -5.00
N ALA A 69 -2.74 -5.38 -3.82
CA ALA A 69 -4.14 -5.75 -3.67
C ALA A 69 -5.10 -4.61 -4.06
N ALA A 70 -4.77 -3.37 -3.66
CA ALA A 70 -5.56 -2.19 -4.01
C ALA A 70 -5.50 -1.90 -5.52
N MET A 71 -4.32 -2.02 -6.13
CA MET A 71 -4.14 -1.87 -7.58
C MET A 71 -4.94 -2.91 -8.37
N ALA A 72 -4.91 -4.16 -7.92
CA ALA A 72 -5.59 -5.28 -8.58
C ALA A 72 -7.10 -5.34 -8.26
N GLY A 73 -7.60 -4.54 -7.32
CA GLY A 73 -9.01 -4.50 -6.95
C GLY A 73 -9.48 -5.66 -6.05
N HIS A 74 -8.57 -6.40 -5.42
CA HIS A 74 -8.88 -7.59 -4.63
C HIS A 74 -9.37 -7.22 -3.22
N MET A 75 -10.65 -6.84 -3.11
CA MET A 75 -11.26 -6.36 -1.86
C MET A 75 -11.07 -7.31 -0.66
N ASN A 76 -11.24 -8.62 -0.86
CA ASN A 76 -11.05 -9.63 0.20
C ASN A 76 -9.62 -9.67 0.75
N ILE A 77 -8.63 -9.43 -0.10
CA ILE A 77 -7.22 -9.36 0.31
C ILE A 77 -6.93 -8.00 0.97
N VAL A 78 -7.53 -6.91 0.49
CA VAL A 78 -7.46 -5.61 1.16
C VAL A 78 -7.99 -5.71 2.59
N GLU A 79 -9.18 -6.28 2.80
CA GLU A 79 -9.76 -6.47 4.13
C GLU A 79 -8.84 -7.30 5.04
N LEU A 80 -8.31 -8.41 4.54
CA LEU A 80 -7.35 -9.24 5.26
C LEU A 80 -6.11 -8.46 5.69
N LEU A 81 -5.51 -7.69 4.79
CA LEU A 81 -4.30 -6.92 5.07
C LEU A 81 -4.58 -5.79 6.06
N VAL A 82 -5.65 -5.02 5.87
CA VAL A 82 -6.06 -3.91 6.76
C VAL A 82 -6.35 -4.42 8.19
N GLN A 83 -6.91 -5.63 8.33
CA GLN A 83 -7.12 -6.26 9.63
C GLN A 83 -5.82 -6.66 10.32
N ASN A 84 -4.80 -7.08 9.56
CA ASN A 84 -3.51 -7.52 10.08
C ASN A 84 -2.45 -6.41 10.18
N MET A 85 -2.77 -5.20 9.72
CA MET A 85 -1.90 -4.03 9.75
C MET A 85 -2.28 -3.06 10.88
N SER A 86 -1.26 -2.36 11.40
CA SER A 86 -1.48 -1.17 12.23
C SER A 86 -1.94 0.02 11.37
N PRO A 87 -2.61 1.03 11.95
CA PRO A 87 -2.94 2.27 11.23
C PRO A 87 -1.73 2.88 10.53
N GLU A 88 -0.56 2.90 11.17
CA GLU A 88 0.67 3.48 10.65
C GLU A 88 1.22 2.68 9.45
N ASP A 89 0.99 1.37 9.41
CA ASP A 89 1.40 0.55 8.25
C ASP A 89 0.63 0.91 6.97
N LEU A 90 -0.57 1.52 7.08
CA LEU A 90 -1.33 2.02 5.91
C LEU A 90 -0.74 3.31 5.34
N GLU A 91 0.11 4.02 6.09
CA GLU A 91 0.78 5.26 5.66
C GLU A 91 2.01 4.99 4.79
N ILE A 92 2.44 3.73 4.71
CA ILE A 92 3.59 3.29 3.94
C ILE A 92 3.44 3.69 2.46
N THR A 93 4.44 4.40 1.92
CA THR A 93 4.47 4.82 0.51
C THR A 93 5.41 3.98 -0.34
N ASP A 94 5.11 3.78 -1.62
CA ASP A 94 6.02 3.22 -2.62
C ASP A 94 7.12 4.23 -3.05
N ASP A 95 7.98 3.85 -4.00
CA ASP A 95 9.09 4.71 -4.47
C ASP A 95 8.64 6.02 -5.11
N ASP A 96 7.41 6.07 -5.63
CA ASP A 96 6.80 7.27 -6.20
C ASP A 96 6.12 8.15 -5.13
N GLY A 97 6.17 7.73 -3.86
CA GLY A 97 5.52 8.40 -2.75
C GLY A 97 4.02 8.11 -2.64
N PHE A 98 3.50 7.09 -3.33
CA PHE A 98 2.09 6.74 -3.24
C PHE A 98 1.81 5.80 -2.08
N THR A 99 0.78 6.10 -1.28
CA THR A 99 0.15 5.13 -0.38
C THR A 99 -0.67 4.11 -1.17
N ALA A 100 -1.08 3.03 -0.51
CA ALA A 100 -1.99 2.06 -1.13
C ALA A 100 -3.33 2.69 -1.54
N LEU A 101 -3.84 3.68 -0.80
CA LEU A 101 -5.03 4.46 -1.20
C LEU A 101 -4.78 5.23 -2.50
N ALA A 102 -3.64 5.89 -2.63
CA ALA A 102 -3.29 6.63 -3.84
C ALA A 102 -3.17 5.71 -5.07
N VAL A 103 -2.57 4.52 -4.90
CA VAL A 103 -2.55 3.50 -5.96
C VAL A 103 -3.95 3.00 -6.33
N ALA A 104 -4.83 2.80 -5.33
CA ALA A 104 -6.23 2.43 -5.56
C ALA A 104 -6.95 3.46 -6.45
N ILE A 105 -6.71 4.75 -6.19
CA ILE A 105 -7.28 5.86 -6.96
C ILE A 105 -6.78 5.82 -8.40
N ILE A 106 -5.47 5.74 -8.64
CA ILE A 106 -4.90 5.74 -10.00
C ILE A 106 -5.38 4.53 -10.82
N SER A 107 -5.64 3.42 -10.14
CA SER A 107 -5.98 2.14 -10.78
C SER A 107 -7.49 1.94 -10.96
N ASN A 108 -8.31 2.98 -10.74
CA ASN A 108 -9.77 2.91 -10.79
C ASN A 108 -10.37 1.81 -9.88
N ALA A 109 -9.77 1.62 -8.69
CA ALA A 109 -10.26 0.66 -7.72
C ALA A 109 -11.59 1.09 -7.11
N THR A 110 -12.33 0.14 -6.54
CA THR A 110 -13.67 0.40 -6.03
C THR A 110 -13.67 1.35 -4.82
N ARG A 111 -14.74 2.12 -4.68
CA ARG A 111 -15.02 2.96 -3.49
C ARG A 111 -14.89 2.17 -2.17
N ARG A 112 -15.29 0.89 -2.17
CA ARG A 112 -15.21 0.00 -0.99
C ARG A 112 -13.77 -0.21 -0.50
N ILE A 113 -12.80 -0.32 -1.41
CA ILE A 113 -11.39 -0.47 -1.05
C ILE A 113 -10.90 0.78 -0.31
N ALA A 114 -11.27 1.97 -0.80
CA ALA A 114 -10.97 3.23 -0.12
C ALA A 114 -11.65 3.32 1.25
N GLU A 115 -12.93 2.97 1.35
CA GLU A 115 -13.66 2.94 2.63
C GLU A 115 -12.99 2.05 3.67
N CYS A 116 -12.54 0.86 3.26
CA CYS A 116 -11.88 -0.10 4.14
C CYS A 116 -10.58 0.48 4.73
N MET A 117 -9.73 1.08 3.89
CA MET A 117 -8.46 1.66 4.35
C MET A 117 -8.67 2.92 5.19
N VAL A 118 -9.53 3.84 4.73
CA VAL A 118 -9.82 5.10 5.44
C VAL A 118 -10.50 4.85 6.78
N GLY A 119 -11.38 3.83 6.86
CA GLY A 119 -12.01 3.42 8.12
C GLY A 119 -11.02 2.91 9.17
N LYS A 120 -9.84 2.41 8.76
CA LYS A 120 -8.76 2.00 9.66
C LYS A 120 -7.84 3.16 10.01
N ASN A 121 -7.50 4.02 9.05
CA ASN A 121 -6.66 5.19 9.28
C ASN A 121 -7.04 6.33 8.32
N ALA A 122 -7.72 7.37 8.84
CA ALA A 122 -8.05 8.55 8.05
C ALA A 122 -6.85 9.42 7.69
N ARG A 123 -5.70 9.29 8.39
CA ARG A 123 -4.50 10.10 8.12
C ARG A 123 -3.95 9.90 6.71
N ILE A 124 -4.20 8.74 6.10
CA ILE A 124 -3.80 8.46 4.71
C ILE A 124 -4.41 9.43 3.70
N LEU A 125 -5.49 10.14 4.06
CA LEU A 125 -6.11 11.20 3.25
C LEU A 125 -5.24 12.47 3.13
N THR A 126 -4.25 12.63 4.02
CA THR A 126 -3.36 13.80 4.07
C THR A 126 -1.99 13.54 3.43
N ILE A 127 -1.66 12.28 3.15
CA ILE A 127 -0.37 11.89 2.59
C ILE A 127 -0.40 12.12 1.09
N LYS A 128 0.51 12.97 0.61
CA LYS A 128 0.57 13.38 -0.79
C LYS A 128 1.39 12.40 -1.62
N GLY A 129 0.80 11.87 -2.68
CA GLY A 129 1.52 11.16 -3.76
C GLY A 129 1.73 12.10 -4.94
N TYR A 130 2.95 12.17 -5.49
CA TYR A 130 3.35 13.21 -6.47
C TYR A 130 2.88 14.63 -6.08
N ASN A 131 3.03 15.00 -4.80
CA ASN A 131 2.61 16.30 -4.24
C ASN A 131 1.10 16.60 -4.38
N MET A 132 0.26 15.58 -4.56
CA MET A 132 -1.19 15.69 -4.68
C MET A 132 -1.88 14.93 -3.56
N LEU A 133 -2.93 15.53 -2.98
CA LEU A 133 -3.77 14.83 -2.01
C LEU A 133 -4.61 13.75 -2.71
N PRO A 134 -4.92 12.63 -2.03
CA PRO A 134 -5.77 11.57 -2.57
C PRO A 134 -7.10 12.07 -3.14
N VAL A 135 -7.75 13.03 -2.48
CA VAL A 135 -9.00 13.65 -2.97
C VAL A 135 -8.79 14.39 -4.31
N ALA A 136 -7.70 15.15 -4.45
CA ALA A 136 -7.36 15.84 -5.70
C ALA A 136 -6.99 14.84 -6.81
N MET A 137 -6.31 13.74 -6.46
CA MET A 137 -6.05 12.65 -7.40
C MET A 137 -7.36 12.05 -7.91
N ALA A 138 -8.32 11.74 -7.03
CA ALA A 138 -9.58 11.12 -7.43
C ALA A 138 -10.33 11.96 -8.48
N PHE A 139 -10.38 13.28 -8.30
CA PHE A 139 -10.98 14.16 -9.29
C PHE A 139 -10.15 14.28 -10.58
N ARG A 140 -8.81 14.39 -10.48
CA ARG A 140 -7.92 14.47 -11.65
C ARG A 140 -8.03 13.24 -12.55
N TYR A 141 -8.21 12.05 -11.97
CA TYR A 141 -8.38 10.81 -12.71
C TYR A 141 -9.86 10.52 -13.07
N GLY A 142 -10.78 11.43 -12.77
CA GLY A 142 -12.20 11.34 -13.16
C GLY A 142 -13.05 10.44 -12.27
N HIS A 143 -12.54 9.97 -11.13
CA HIS A 143 -13.26 9.14 -10.16
C HIS A 143 -14.18 9.99 -9.27
N LYS A 144 -15.18 10.66 -9.87
CA LYS A 144 -16.07 11.63 -9.20
C LYS A 144 -16.70 11.09 -7.92
N GLU A 145 -17.27 9.89 -7.96
CA GLU A 145 -17.92 9.26 -6.79
C GLU A 145 -16.95 8.98 -5.64
N LEU A 146 -15.73 8.53 -5.96
CA LEU A 146 -14.67 8.34 -4.97
C LEU A 146 -14.17 9.69 -4.44
N GLY A 147 -13.98 10.68 -5.32
CA GLY A 147 -13.59 12.03 -4.95
C GLY A 147 -14.57 12.69 -3.98
N ARG A 148 -15.89 12.58 -4.24
CA ARG A 148 -16.95 13.05 -3.34
C ARG A 148 -16.89 12.36 -1.97
N TYR A 149 -16.72 11.04 -1.95
CA TYR A 149 -16.54 10.31 -0.70
C TYR A 149 -15.31 10.80 0.08
N LEU A 150 -14.14 10.87 -0.55
CA LEU A 150 -12.90 11.31 0.09
C LEU A 150 -13.01 12.76 0.58
N TYR A 151 -13.65 13.65 -0.19
CA TYR A 151 -13.90 15.03 0.20
C TYR A 151 -14.75 15.12 1.48
N LEU A 152 -15.86 14.40 1.53
CA LEU A 152 -16.75 14.38 2.70
C LEU A 152 -16.07 13.84 3.96
N VAL A 153 -15.20 12.83 3.82
CA VAL A 153 -14.45 12.28 4.97
C VAL A 153 -13.33 13.22 5.38
N SER A 154 -12.56 13.77 4.43
CA SER A 154 -11.50 14.73 4.73
C SER A 154 -12.02 15.98 5.45
N LEU A 155 -13.21 16.48 5.09
CA LEU A 155 -13.82 17.63 5.79
C LEU A 155 -14.10 17.34 7.28
N LYS A 156 -14.45 16.09 7.62
CA LYS A 156 -14.73 15.69 8.99
C LYS A 156 -13.46 15.52 9.81
N GLU A 157 -12.45 14.92 9.20
CA GLU A 157 -11.22 14.50 9.90
C GLU A 157 -10.12 15.56 9.89
N CYS A 158 -10.07 16.42 8.86
CA CYS A 158 -9.07 17.49 8.74
C CYS A 158 -9.55 18.64 7.83
N PRO A 159 -10.31 19.62 8.36
CA PRO A 159 -10.85 20.74 7.58
C PRO A 159 -9.78 21.58 6.86
N ASP A 160 -8.60 21.71 7.46
CA ASP A 160 -7.52 22.59 6.99
C ASP A 160 -6.67 21.97 5.87
N CYS A 161 -6.77 20.66 5.61
CA CYS A 161 -5.97 20.02 4.56
C CYS A 161 -6.53 20.27 3.15
N LEU A 162 -7.75 20.78 3.04
CA LEU A 162 -8.47 20.95 1.76
C LEU A 162 -8.25 22.33 1.11
N VAL A 163 -7.47 23.21 1.74
CA VAL A 163 -7.49 24.66 1.44
C VAL A 163 -6.74 25.02 0.14
N TRP A 164 -5.90 24.14 -0.43
CA TRP A 164 -5.14 24.48 -1.65
C TRP A 164 -4.93 23.29 -2.60
N ASN A 165 -5.41 23.44 -3.85
CA ASN A 165 -4.82 22.74 -4.99
C ASN A 165 -4.04 23.77 -5.83
N SER A 166 -2.71 23.63 -5.87
CA SER A 166 -1.79 24.71 -6.28
C SER A 166 -1.39 24.68 -7.76
N ARG A 167 -2.19 24.10 -8.67
CA ARG A 167 -1.84 24.05 -10.10
C ARG A 167 -2.88 24.63 -11.05
N ASP A 168 -4.14 24.67 -10.63
CA ASP A 168 -5.30 24.97 -11.48
C ASP A 168 -6.09 26.19 -10.96
N GLY A 169 -5.81 26.66 -9.74
CA GLY A 169 -6.59 27.73 -9.09
C GLY A 169 -8.01 27.31 -8.71
N ALA A 170 -8.45 26.11 -9.09
CA ALA A 170 -9.71 25.51 -8.69
C ALA A 170 -9.63 25.05 -7.23
N THR A 171 -10.65 25.41 -6.46
CA THR A 171 -10.85 24.89 -5.11
C THR A 171 -11.50 23.50 -5.21
N MET A 172 -11.30 22.63 -4.21
CA MET A 172 -11.97 21.32 -4.22
C MET A 172 -13.50 21.41 -4.24
N LYS A 173 -14.09 22.57 -3.91
CA LYS A 173 -15.53 22.81 -4.04
C LYS A 173 -16.00 22.73 -5.49
N ASP A 174 -15.21 23.24 -6.42
CA ASP A 174 -15.54 23.29 -7.85
C ASP A 174 -15.67 21.88 -8.46
N TYR A 175 -15.05 20.86 -7.84
CA TYR A 175 -15.15 19.47 -8.29
C TYR A 175 -16.33 18.69 -7.70
N VAL A 176 -16.98 19.21 -6.65
CA VAL A 176 -18.06 18.52 -5.93
C VAL A 176 -19.44 18.94 -6.43
N GLU A 177 -19.57 20.18 -6.91
CA GLU A 177 -20.84 20.80 -7.30
C GLU A 177 -21.26 20.56 -8.77
N ASP A 178 -20.40 19.92 -9.58
CA ASP A 178 -20.65 19.47 -10.97
C ASP A 178 -21.00 17.97 -11.09
#